data_AF-A0A847X8H6-F1
#
_entry.id   AF-A0A847X8H6-F1
#
_cell.length_a   1.000
_cell.length_b   1.000
_cell.length_c   1.000
_cell.angle_alpha   90.00
_cell.angle_beta   90.00
_cell.angle_gamma   90.00
#
_symmetry.space_group_name_H-M   'P 1'
#
loop_
_entity.id
_entity.type
_entity.pdbx_description
1 polymer ?
#
loop_
_entity_poly.entity_id
_entity_poly.type
_entity_poly.pdbx_seq_one_letter_code
_entity_poly.pdbx_strand_id
1 'polypeptide(L)'
;MKCDYKIGQIIEGVITGVKPYGAFVKVDEQTTGLIHISEISDDFVRDINFFVKQGEKIISKVIDVDKENHQLRLSLKALNYSHRKERLKKVQKRSLLPDNDIGFDSLKEHLPLWIEEKEMYMVKVDLNHALLEEDVLSYQDEVSRIHEMIHKKTGKGNDYLGWLNWVDDYDKEEYARVKEAAKRIRNQADVLLVCGIGGSYLGSRAAIEMIQGPLADDDLEILFVGNTFSSTQLARTLDYIKDKEVAVNVISKSGTTTETALAFRIIRQFMEEKYGEEESAKRIYATTDKEKGLLKPLADKKGYETFVIPDDIGGRFSVITPVGLLPIAAAGIDIDALMKGVKDATYDFNTDDLAENPAYVYAVARRILEKQGKVAEMFVSYEPHLLFV
;
A
#
# COMPACT_ATOMS: atom_id res chain seq x y z
N MET A 1 -61.25 -28.18 13.99
CA MET A 1 -60.00 -28.36 14.77
C MET A 1 -59.27 -27.03 14.81
N LYS A 2 -58.72 -26.64 15.95
CA LYS A 2 -58.17 -25.29 16.18
C LYS A 2 -56.71 -25.21 15.75
N CYS A 3 -56.36 -24.20 14.98
CA CYS A 3 -54.97 -23.79 14.79
C CYS A 3 -54.52 -23.12 16.10
N ASP A 4 -53.79 -23.86 16.95
CA ASP A 4 -53.47 -23.47 18.33
C ASP A 4 -52.22 -22.56 18.47
N TYR A 5 -51.72 -22.00 17.36
CA TYR A 5 -50.57 -21.09 17.36
C TYR A 5 -50.97 -19.65 17.70
N LYS A 6 -50.18 -19.00 18.56
CA LYS A 6 -50.39 -17.59 18.96
C LYS A 6 -49.35 -16.68 18.33
N ILE A 7 -49.77 -15.46 17.98
CA ILE A 7 -48.85 -14.41 17.52
C ILE A 7 -47.79 -14.16 18.60
N GLY A 8 -46.53 -14.15 18.20
CA GLY A 8 -45.36 -13.99 19.05
C GLY A 8 -44.74 -15.29 19.57
N GLN A 9 -45.34 -16.44 19.30
CA GLN A 9 -44.80 -17.75 19.64
C GLN A 9 -43.59 -18.09 18.77
N ILE A 10 -42.56 -18.70 19.36
CA ILE A 10 -41.39 -19.20 18.65
C ILE A 10 -41.65 -20.67 18.32
N ILE A 11 -41.44 -21.04 17.06
CA ILE A 11 -41.71 -22.38 16.53
C ILE A 11 -40.55 -22.86 15.66
N GLU A 12 -40.35 -24.17 15.61
CA GLU A 12 -39.39 -24.84 14.72
C GLU A 12 -40.15 -25.43 13.52
N GLY A 13 -39.56 -25.35 12.33
CA GLY A 13 -40.14 -25.93 11.12
C GLY A 13 -39.09 -26.21 10.04
N VAL A 14 -39.47 -27.00 9.04
CA VAL A 14 -38.58 -27.42 7.94
C VAL A 14 -38.91 -26.67 6.67
N ILE A 15 -37.92 -26.12 5.99
CA ILE A 15 -38.12 -25.39 4.74
C ILE A 15 -38.48 -26.36 3.62
N THR A 16 -39.69 -26.26 3.11
CA THR A 16 -40.18 -27.13 2.03
C THR A 16 -39.94 -26.55 0.64
N GLY A 17 -39.67 -25.24 0.52
CA GLY A 17 -39.34 -24.62 -0.75
C GLY A 17 -39.00 -23.14 -0.62
N VAL A 18 -38.15 -22.64 -1.51
CA VAL A 18 -37.71 -21.24 -1.54
C VAL A 18 -38.14 -20.63 -2.88
N LYS A 19 -38.72 -19.43 -2.83
CA LYS A 19 -39.06 -18.60 -4.00
C LYS A 19 -38.43 -17.23 -3.86
N PRO A 20 -38.29 -16.43 -4.95
CA PRO A 20 -37.63 -15.12 -4.90
C PRO A 20 -38.23 -14.11 -3.91
N TYR A 21 -39.49 -14.30 -3.49
CA TYR A 21 -40.17 -13.42 -2.53
C TYR A 21 -40.26 -13.99 -1.10
N GLY A 22 -39.84 -15.24 -0.87
CA GLY A 22 -39.91 -15.83 0.47
C GLY A 22 -39.69 -17.34 0.52
N ALA A 23 -39.59 -17.87 1.73
CA ALA A 23 -39.39 -19.29 2.01
C ALA A 23 -40.61 -19.91 2.69
N PHE A 24 -41.01 -21.09 2.23
CA PHE A 24 -42.11 -21.88 2.77
C PHE A 24 -41.59 -22.88 3.79
N VAL A 25 -42.25 -22.92 4.94
CA VAL A 25 -41.84 -23.69 6.11
C VAL A 25 -42.98 -24.61 6.52
N LYS A 26 -42.74 -25.91 6.59
CA LYS A 26 -43.68 -26.85 7.18
C LYS A 26 -43.44 -26.93 8.69
N VAL A 27 -44.48 -26.61 9.45
CA VAL A 27 -44.43 -26.58 10.92
C VAL A 27 -44.96 -27.88 11.50
N ASP A 28 -46.09 -28.38 10.98
CA ASP A 28 -46.67 -29.68 11.33
C ASP A 28 -47.36 -30.31 10.10
N GLU A 29 -48.10 -31.41 10.29
CA GLU A 29 -48.76 -32.12 9.18
C GLU A 29 -49.87 -31.32 8.48
N GLN A 30 -50.41 -30.27 9.12
CA GLN A 30 -51.58 -29.52 8.62
C GLN A 30 -51.34 -28.00 8.51
N THR A 31 -50.19 -27.51 9.00
CA THR A 31 -49.89 -26.07 9.10
C THR A 31 -48.63 -25.72 8.31
N THR A 32 -48.75 -24.69 7.47
CA THR A 32 -47.63 -24.17 6.67
C THR A 32 -47.38 -22.70 6.99
N GLY A 33 -46.11 -22.33 6.98
CA GLY A 33 -45.64 -20.98 7.25
C GLY A 33 -44.93 -20.37 6.06
N LEU A 34 -45.01 -19.05 5.93
CA LEU A 34 -44.27 -18.27 4.94
C LEU A 34 -43.41 -17.22 5.65
N ILE A 35 -42.12 -17.21 5.33
CA ILE A 35 -41.20 -16.14 5.69
C ILE A 35 -41.00 -15.28 4.45
N HIS A 36 -41.52 -14.06 4.47
CA HIS A 36 -41.32 -13.11 3.37
C HIS A 36 -39.87 -12.62 3.34
N ILE A 37 -39.34 -12.26 2.17
CA ILE A 37 -37.93 -11.81 2.02
C ILE A 37 -37.57 -10.67 2.97
N SER A 38 -38.52 -9.76 3.23
CA SER A 38 -38.36 -8.64 4.15
C SER A 38 -38.26 -9.05 5.63
N GLU A 39 -38.61 -10.30 5.97
CA GLU A 39 -38.63 -10.85 7.33
C GLU A 39 -37.45 -11.79 7.61
N ILE A 40 -36.51 -11.94 6.66
CA ILE A 40 -35.35 -12.84 6.76
C ILE A 40 -34.16 -12.15 7.44
N SER A 41 -33.75 -10.95 7.01
CA SER A 41 -32.59 -10.22 7.57
C SER A 41 -32.76 -8.71 7.53
N ASP A 42 -32.23 -8.00 8.53
CA ASP A 42 -32.32 -6.53 8.66
C ASP A 42 -31.54 -5.79 7.56
N ASP A 43 -30.63 -6.48 6.87
CA ASP A 43 -29.87 -5.99 5.72
C ASP A 43 -30.52 -6.32 4.36
N PHE A 44 -30.11 -5.64 3.29
CA PHE A 44 -30.68 -5.84 1.94
C PHE A 44 -30.35 -7.23 1.38
N VAL A 45 -31.35 -8.10 1.27
CA VAL A 45 -31.23 -9.47 0.75
C VAL A 45 -31.37 -9.47 -0.78
N ARG A 46 -30.27 -9.70 -1.51
CA ARG A 46 -30.29 -9.88 -2.98
C ARG A 46 -30.76 -11.26 -3.44
N ASP A 47 -30.44 -12.30 -2.67
CA ASP A 47 -30.85 -13.68 -2.95
C ASP A 47 -31.15 -14.41 -1.64
N ILE A 48 -32.34 -14.99 -1.54
CA ILE A 48 -32.83 -15.70 -0.34
C ILE A 48 -32.06 -17.00 -0.12
N ASN A 49 -31.56 -17.64 -1.20
CA ASN A 49 -30.89 -18.94 -1.11
C ASN A 49 -29.58 -18.90 -0.30
N PHE A 50 -29.03 -17.70 -0.07
CA PHE A 50 -27.87 -17.51 0.78
C PHE A 50 -28.19 -17.64 2.28
N PHE A 51 -29.45 -17.36 2.67
CA PHE A 51 -29.89 -17.33 4.06
C PHE A 51 -30.62 -18.60 4.48
N VAL A 52 -31.26 -19.29 3.54
CA VAL A 52 -32.07 -20.46 3.84
C VAL A 52 -32.01 -21.48 2.69
N LYS A 53 -31.90 -22.77 3.03
CA LYS A 53 -31.91 -23.87 2.04
C LYS A 53 -33.12 -24.77 2.20
N GLN A 54 -33.59 -25.33 1.08
CA GLN A 54 -34.67 -26.32 1.11
C GLN A 54 -34.22 -27.57 1.89
N GLY A 55 -35.07 -28.07 2.78
CA GLY A 55 -34.80 -29.19 3.68
C GLY A 55 -34.17 -28.81 5.02
N GLU A 56 -33.80 -27.54 5.21
CA GLU A 56 -33.20 -27.04 6.45
C GLU A 56 -34.24 -26.85 7.56
N LYS A 57 -33.86 -27.16 8.80
CA LYS A 57 -34.65 -26.87 10.00
C LYS A 57 -34.36 -25.46 10.49
N ILE A 58 -35.40 -24.66 10.69
CA ILE A 58 -35.27 -23.28 11.14
C ILE A 58 -36.20 -22.96 12.31
N ILE A 59 -35.75 -22.08 13.19
CA ILE A 59 -36.54 -21.51 14.28
C ILE A 59 -37.00 -20.13 13.85
N SER A 60 -38.30 -19.84 13.98
CA SER A 60 -38.87 -18.55 13.57
C SER A 60 -39.99 -18.13 14.51
N LYS A 61 -40.30 -16.83 14.53
CA LYS A 61 -41.37 -16.27 15.37
C LYS A 61 -42.62 -16.03 14.53
N VAL A 62 -43.78 -16.45 15.04
CA VAL A 62 -45.08 -16.20 14.42
C VAL A 62 -45.41 -14.71 14.53
N ILE A 63 -45.54 -14.03 13.39
CA ILE A 63 -45.93 -12.61 13.32
C ILE A 63 -47.41 -12.43 13.01
N ASP A 64 -48.04 -13.41 12.35
CA ASP A 64 -49.46 -13.39 12.04
C ASP A 64 -50.01 -14.82 11.84
N VAL A 65 -51.30 -15.01 12.06
CA VAL A 65 -51.98 -16.33 11.98
C VAL A 65 -53.28 -16.20 11.19
N ASP A 66 -53.32 -16.81 10.01
CA ASP A 66 -54.55 -16.99 9.25
C ASP A 66 -55.21 -18.31 9.67
N LYS A 67 -56.28 -18.19 10.47
CA LYS A 67 -56.99 -19.34 11.04
C LYS A 67 -57.94 -20.03 10.06
N GLU A 68 -58.31 -19.38 8.96
CA GLU A 68 -59.22 -19.97 7.95
C GLU A 68 -58.45 -20.85 6.97
N ASN A 69 -57.22 -20.46 6.61
CA ASN A 69 -56.39 -21.17 5.63
C ASN A 69 -55.26 -22.02 6.23
N HIS A 70 -55.14 -22.09 7.57
CA HIS A 70 -54.07 -22.79 8.29
C HIS A 70 -52.65 -22.34 7.86
N GLN A 71 -52.50 -21.03 7.61
CA GLN A 71 -51.24 -20.42 7.18
C GLN A 71 -50.68 -19.47 8.25
N LEU A 72 -49.38 -19.57 8.49
CA LEU A 72 -48.65 -18.72 9.43
C LEU A 72 -47.74 -17.75 8.67
N ARG A 73 -47.67 -16.49 9.10
CA ARG A 73 -46.57 -15.61 8.69
C ARG A 73 -45.49 -15.65 9.76
N LEU A 74 -44.27 -15.90 9.32
CA LEU A 74 -43.13 -16.16 10.18
C LEU A 74 -42.03 -15.12 9.93
N SER A 75 -41.27 -14.77 10.97
CA SER A 75 -40.16 -13.83 10.90
C SER A 75 -38.93 -14.35 11.62
N LEU A 76 -37.78 -14.24 10.95
CA LEU A 76 -36.46 -14.51 11.54
C LEU A 76 -35.93 -13.26 12.28
N LYS A 77 -36.25 -12.07 11.78
CA LYS A 77 -35.90 -10.78 12.42
C LYS A 77 -36.48 -10.64 13.83
N ALA A 78 -37.72 -11.06 14.00
CA ALA A 78 -38.45 -10.84 15.24
C ALA A 78 -37.92 -11.66 16.43
N LEU A 79 -37.01 -12.63 16.19
CA LEU A 79 -36.22 -13.29 17.24
C LEU A 79 -35.19 -12.32 17.85
N ASN A 80 -34.51 -11.53 17.02
CA ASN A 80 -33.49 -10.56 17.44
C ASN A 80 -34.06 -9.30 18.11
N TYR A 81 -35.34 -8.98 17.90
CA TYR A 81 -35.96 -7.76 18.43
C TYR A 81 -36.21 -7.81 19.95
N SER A 82 -36.38 -9.02 20.53
CA SER A 82 -36.61 -9.17 21.98
C SER A 82 -35.35 -8.86 22.81
N HIS A 83 -34.16 -9.15 22.29
CA HIS A 83 -32.87 -8.84 22.93
C HIS A 83 -32.54 -7.34 22.98
N ARG A 84 -33.11 -6.51 22.10
CA ARG A 84 -32.83 -5.07 22.05
C ARG A 84 -33.46 -4.28 23.21
N LYS A 85 -34.62 -4.69 23.73
CA LYS A 85 -35.37 -3.92 24.75
C LYS A 85 -34.82 -4.08 26.17
N GLU A 86 -34.20 -5.22 26.48
CA GLU A 86 -33.49 -5.42 27.76
C GLU A 86 -32.10 -4.76 27.79
N ARG A 87 -31.44 -4.66 26.63
CA ARG A 87 -30.09 -4.08 26.50
C ARG A 87 -30.04 -2.56 26.72
N LEU A 88 -31.14 -1.85 26.47
CA LEU A 88 -31.24 -0.39 26.65
C LEU A 88 -31.34 0.07 28.11
N LYS A 89 -31.70 -0.81 29.06
CA LYS A 89 -31.82 -0.45 30.49
C LYS A 89 -30.55 -0.70 31.32
N LYS A 90 -29.57 -1.44 30.80
CA LYS A 90 -28.26 -1.63 31.43
C LYS A 90 -27.21 -0.80 30.71
N VAL A 91 -27.20 0.52 30.95
CA VAL A 91 -25.98 1.31 30.75
C VAL A 91 -25.05 1.02 31.94
N GLN A 92 -24.50 -0.19 31.96
CA GLN A 92 -23.16 -0.35 32.53
C GLN A 92 -22.22 0.29 31.51
N LYS A 93 -21.28 1.12 31.98
CA LYS A 93 -20.07 1.45 31.23
C LYS A 93 -19.38 0.13 30.87
N ARG A 94 -19.81 -0.51 29.79
CA ARG A 94 -19.08 -1.62 29.18
C ARG A 94 -17.97 -0.96 28.40
N SER A 95 -16.74 -1.34 28.73
CA SER A 95 -15.58 -1.13 27.88
C SER A 95 -15.96 -1.49 26.44
N LEU A 96 -15.53 -0.66 25.48
CA LEU A 96 -15.70 -0.95 24.05
C LEU A 96 -14.93 -2.21 23.63
N LEU A 97 -14.05 -2.71 24.50
CA LEU A 97 -13.28 -3.92 24.32
C LEU A 97 -13.92 -5.06 25.11
N PRO A 98 -14.16 -6.23 24.49
CA PRO A 98 -14.58 -7.42 25.20
C PRO A 98 -13.45 -7.91 26.12
N ASP A 99 -13.79 -8.37 27.33
CA ASP A 99 -12.85 -9.12 28.19
C ASP A 99 -12.66 -10.51 27.57
N ASN A 100 -11.65 -10.66 26.73
CA ASN A 100 -11.19 -11.93 26.17
C ASN A 100 -9.66 -12.04 26.37
N ASP A 101 -9.16 -13.21 26.78
CA ASP A 101 -7.72 -13.58 26.75
C ASP A 101 -7.18 -13.82 25.32
N ILE A 102 -7.91 -13.33 24.30
CA ILE A 102 -7.56 -13.40 22.87
C ILE A 102 -7.72 -12.00 22.26
N GLY A 103 -7.54 -10.96 23.07
CA GLY A 103 -7.44 -9.58 22.63
C GLY A 103 -5.99 -9.26 22.29
N PHE A 104 -5.77 -8.47 21.24
CA PHE A 104 -4.51 -7.76 21.08
C PHE A 104 -4.26 -6.97 22.38
N ASP A 105 -3.10 -7.14 23.03
CA ASP A 105 -2.74 -6.21 24.10
C ASP A 105 -2.82 -4.80 23.50
N SER A 106 -3.25 -3.85 24.32
CA SER A 106 -3.48 -2.50 23.81
C SER A 106 -2.20 -1.97 23.18
N LEU A 107 -2.31 -1.16 22.11
CA LEU A 107 -1.14 -0.47 21.55
C LEU A 107 -0.32 0.23 22.65
N LYS A 108 -0.98 0.71 23.72
CA LYS A 108 -0.32 1.30 24.88
C LYS A 108 0.59 0.33 25.65
N GLU A 109 0.25 -0.95 25.71
CA GLU A 109 1.02 -2.00 26.40
C GLU A 109 2.16 -2.55 25.54
N HIS A 110 1.92 -2.73 24.24
CA HIS A 110 2.97 -3.21 23.32
C HIS A 110 3.90 -2.11 22.81
N LEU A 111 3.45 -0.86 22.66
CA LEU A 111 4.27 0.21 22.07
C LEU A 111 5.58 0.44 22.85
N PRO A 112 5.61 0.44 24.20
CA PRO A 112 6.88 0.51 24.94
C PRO A 112 7.80 -0.67 24.65
N LEU A 113 7.27 -1.90 24.58
CA LEU A 113 8.04 -3.10 24.24
C LEU A 113 8.57 -3.04 22.82
N TRP A 114 7.76 -2.62 21.85
CA TRP A 114 8.18 -2.44 20.46
C TRP A 114 9.21 -1.31 20.30
N ILE A 115 9.12 -0.26 21.13
CA ILE A 115 10.15 0.79 21.17
C ILE A 115 11.47 0.22 21.68
N GLU A 116 11.46 -0.56 22.75
CA GLU A 116 12.66 -1.24 23.27
C GLU A 116 13.20 -2.29 22.28
N GLU A 117 12.34 -3.10 21.66
CA GLU A 117 12.72 -4.07 20.62
C GLU A 117 13.28 -3.39 19.36
N LYS A 118 12.76 -2.22 18.98
CA LYS A 118 13.31 -1.41 17.89
C LYS A 118 14.74 -0.98 18.19
N GLU A 119 15.11 -0.75 19.45
CA GLU A 119 16.50 -0.45 19.80
C GLU A 119 17.42 -1.67 19.62
N MET A 120 16.88 -2.91 19.55
CA MET A 120 17.64 -4.13 19.27
C MET A 120 17.73 -4.49 17.79
N TYR A 121 16.71 -4.22 16.98
CA TYR A 121 16.68 -4.61 15.56
C TYR A 121 16.10 -3.51 14.67
N MET A 122 16.78 -3.21 13.55
CA MET A 122 16.31 -2.21 12.59
C MET A 122 15.00 -2.62 11.90
N VAL A 123 14.90 -3.87 11.44
CA VAL A 123 13.69 -4.49 10.86
C VAL A 123 13.66 -5.97 11.24
N LYS A 124 12.48 -6.49 11.60
CA LYS A 124 12.27 -7.90 11.96
C LYS A 124 11.35 -8.59 10.96
N VAL A 125 11.64 -9.86 10.69
CA VAL A 125 10.76 -10.75 9.93
C VAL A 125 10.19 -11.78 10.90
N ASP A 126 8.86 -11.80 11.03
CA ASP A 126 8.14 -12.77 11.85
C ASP A 126 7.44 -13.81 10.97
N LEU A 127 7.81 -15.08 11.14
CA LEU A 127 7.28 -16.21 10.39
C LEU A 127 6.34 -17.10 11.21
N ASN A 128 5.98 -16.73 12.43
CA ASN A 128 5.12 -17.53 13.33
C ASN A 128 3.76 -17.88 12.70
N HIS A 129 3.31 -17.11 11.72
CA HIS A 129 2.06 -17.31 10.98
C HIS A 129 2.24 -17.63 9.50
N ALA A 130 3.48 -17.88 9.04
CA ALA A 130 3.80 -18.04 7.63
C ALA A 130 3.40 -19.41 7.04
N LEU A 131 2.88 -20.36 7.85
CA LEU A 131 2.41 -21.68 7.41
C LEU A 131 3.41 -22.44 6.52
N LEU A 132 4.70 -22.38 6.86
CA LEU A 132 5.76 -23.03 6.09
C LEU A 132 5.80 -24.54 6.37
N GLU A 133 5.83 -25.35 5.32
CA GLU A 133 6.05 -26.80 5.37
C GLU A 133 7.54 -27.19 5.49
N GLU A 134 8.44 -26.26 5.23
CA GLU A 134 9.89 -26.43 5.31
C GLU A 134 10.48 -25.43 6.32
N ASP A 135 11.56 -25.82 7.00
CA ASP A 135 12.33 -24.91 7.84
C ASP A 135 13.18 -23.99 6.96
N VAL A 136 13.07 -22.68 7.16
CA VAL A 136 13.88 -21.67 6.48
C VAL A 136 15.37 -21.95 6.65
N LEU A 137 15.81 -22.34 7.85
CA LEU A 137 17.23 -22.55 8.15
C LEU A 137 17.84 -23.73 7.37
N SER A 138 17.02 -24.62 6.82
CA SER A 138 17.49 -25.71 5.95
C SER A 138 18.09 -25.23 4.62
N TYR A 139 17.92 -23.94 4.27
CA TYR A 139 18.45 -23.33 3.06
C TYR A 139 19.82 -22.64 3.25
N GLN A 140 20.45 -22.76 4.42
CA GLN A 140 21.70 -22.07 4.76
C GLN A 140 22.79 -22.20 3.68
N ASP A 141 23.10 -23.42 3.24
CA ASP A 141 24.18 -23.65 2.25
C ASP A 141 23.93 -22.93 0.92
N GLU A 142 22.66 -22.92 0.47
CA GLU A 142 22.28 -22.23 -0.77
C GLU A 142 22.31 -20.71 -0.59
N VAL A 143 21.93 -20.21 0.59
CA VAL A 143 22.04 -18.79 0.94
C VAL A 143 23.50 -18.35 0.96
N SER A 144 24.39 -19.09 1.61
CA SER A 144 25.84 -18.79 1.61
C SER A 144 26.42 -18.75 0.19
N ARG A 145 26.04 -19.72 -0.65
CA ARG A 145 26.46 -19.76 -2.06
C ARG A 145 25.96 -18.52 -2.84
N ILE A 146 24.71 -18.10 -2.63
CA ILE A 146 24.12 -16.94 -3.32
C ILE A 146 24.68 -15.63 -2.77
N HIS A 147 24.87 -15.50 -1.46
CA HIS A 147 25.53 -14.37 -0.82
C HIS A 147 26.91 -14.16 -1.46
N GLU A 148 27.74 -15.20 -1.52
CA GLU A 148 29.05 -15.13 -2.17
C GLU A 148 28.94 -14.71 -3.64
N MET A 149 27.98 -15.27 -4.38
CA MET A 149 27.74 -14.93 -5.78
C MET A 149 27.37 -13.45 -5.99
N ILE A 150 26.55 -12.88 -5.10
CA ILE A 150 26.16 -11.46 -5.12
C ILE A 150 27.37 -10.58 -4.83
N HIS A 151 28.08 -10.84 -3.72
CA HIS A 151 29.22 -10.02 -3.29
C HIS A 151 30.44 -10.14 -4.22
N LYS A 152 30.67 -11.31 -4.82
CA LYS A 152 31.72 -11.51 -5.83
C LYS A 152 31.28 -11.15 -7.25
N LYS A 153 30.03 -10.70 -7.44
CA LYS A 153 29.46 -10.28 -8.73
C LYS A 153 29.64 -11.36 -9.83
N THR A 154 29.46 -12.64 -9.49
CA THR A 154 29.65 -13.76 -10.44
C THR A 154 28.35 -14.25 -11.09
N GLY A 155 27.20 -13.80 -10.59
CA GLY A 155 25.87 -14.18 -11.10
C GLY A 155 25.43 -13.41 -12.36
N LYS A 156 24.30 -13.82 -12.93
CA LYS A 156 23.67 -13.10 -14.05
C LYS A 156 23.16 -11.72 -13.59
N GLY A 157 23.36 -10.69 -14.41
CA GLY A 157 22.96 -9.33 -14.08
C GLY A 157 23.90 -8.62 -13.10
N ASN A 158 25.11 -9.15 -12.93
CA ASN A 158 26.18 -8.56 -12.12
C ASN A 158 26.60 -7.14 -12.54
N ASP A 159 26.31 -6.76 -13.78
CA ASP A 159 26.44 -5.38 -14.27
C ASP A 159 25.58 -4.36 -13.51
N TYR A 160 24.56 -4.80 -12.75
CA TYR A 160 23.59 -3.94 -12.05
C TYR A 160 23.59 -4.11 -10.52
N LEU A 161 24.75 -4.37 -9.93
CA LEU A 161 24.93 -4.57 -8.48
C LEU A 161 25.55 -3.37 -7.76
N GLY A 162 25.55 -2.17 -8.37
CA GLY A 162 26.09 -0.95 -7.73
C GLY A 162 25.36 -0.54 -6.45
N TRP A 163 24.09 -0.96 -6.31
CA TRP A 163 23.27 -0.67 -5.13
C TRP A 163 23.76 -1.39 -3.86
N LEU A 164 24.55 -2.46 -3.99
CA LEU A 164 25.03 -3.27 -2.86
C LEU A 164 25.98 -2.47 -1.94
N ASN A 165 26.93 -1.76 -2.53
CA ASN A 165 27.97 -1.02 -1.81
C ASN A 165 27.78 0.50 -1.92
N TRP A 166 26.61 0.95 -2.38
CA TRP A 166 26.38 2.36 -2.69
C TRP A 166 26.66 3.29 -1.50
N VAL A 167 26.40 2.85 -0.27
CA VAL A 167 26.65 3.63 0.96
C VAL A 167 28.12 4.01 1.15
N ASP A 168 29.04 3.18 0.65
CA ASP A 168 30.47 3.43 0.68
C ASP A 168 30.92 4.21 -0.56
N ASP A 169 30.35 3.87 -1.72
CA ASP A 169 30.84 4.30 -3.03
C ASP A 169 30.20 5.60 -3.56
N TYR A 170 29.10 6.08 -2.97
CA TYR A 170 28.40 7.27 -3.50
C TYR A 170 29.28 8.52 -3.48
N ASP A 171 29.17 9.32 -4.53
CA ASP A 171 29.91 10.58 -4.69
C ASP A 171 29.45 11.60 -3.64
N LYS A 172 30.34 11.93 -2.69
CA LYS A 172 30.05 12.85 -1.58
C LYS A 172 29.90 14.30 -2.06
N GLU A 173 30.57 14.68 -3.14
CA GLU A 173 30.45 16.02 -3.73
C GLU A 173 29.10 16.16 -4.44
N GLU A 174 28.70 15.16 -5.24
CA GLU A 174 27.37 15.14 -5.85
C GLU A 174 26.27 15.11 -4.79
N TYR A 175 26.44 14.33 -3.73
CA TYR A 175 25.52 14.30 -2.61
C TYR A 175 25.38 15.67 -1.90
N ALA A 176 26.48 16.40 -1.72
CA ALA A 176 26.43 17.77 -1.22
C ALA A 176 25.70 18.70 -2.21
N ARG A 177 25.94 18.56 -3.52
CA ARG A 177 25.19 19.31 -4.55
C ARG A 177 23.69 19.02 -4.52
N VAL A 178 23.28 17.78 -4.27
CA VAL A 178 21.86 17.42 -4.10
C VAL A 178 21.23 18.21 -2.95
N LYS A 179 21.92 18.30 -1.80
CA LYS A 179 21.45 19.09 -0.65
C LYS A 179 21.33 20.57 -0.97
N GLU A 180 22.31 21.14 -1.67
CA GLU A 180 22.27 22.55 -2.06
C GLU A 180 21.21 22.84 -3.14
N ALA A 181 20.99 21.92 -4.08
CA ALA A 181 19.92 22.03 -5.06
C ALA A 181 18.53 21.95 -4.40
N ALA A 182 18.34 21.04 -3.44
CA ALA A 182 17.10 20.94 -2.67
C ALA A 182 16.79 22.25 -1.92
N LYS A 183 17.80 22.85 -1.25
CA LYS A 183 17.65 24.18 -0.62
C LYS A 183 17.28 25.27 -1.62
N ARG A 184 17.95 25.30 -2.79
CA ARG A 184 17.61 26.27 -3.85
C ARG A 184 16.18 26.11 -4.34
N ILE A 185 15.74 24.87 -4.58
CA ILE A 185 14.37 24.57 -5.01
C ILE A 185 13.36 25.12 -4.00
N ARG A 186 13.52 24.80 -2.71
CA ARG A 186 12.64 25.28 -1.63
C ARG A 186 12.58 26.80 -1.51
N ASN A 187 13.69 27.48 -1.81
CA ASN A 187 13.75 28.94 -1.72
C ASN A 187 13.14 29.67 -2.93
N GLN A 188 12.99 29.00 -4.07
CA GLN A 188 12.63 29.64 -5.35
C GLN A 188 11.30 29.15 -5.96
N ALA A 189 10.65 28.15 -5.36
CA ALA A 189 9.48 27.51 -5.92
C ALA A 189 8.43 27.19 -4.85
N ASP A 190 7.17 27.34 -5.22
CA ASP A 190 6.02 26.80 -4.48
C ASP A 190 5.75 25.34 -4.89
N VAL A 191 6.19 24.93 -6.09
CA VAL A 191 5.99 23.58 -6.63
C VAL A 191 7.26 23.02 -7.26
N LEU A 192 7.64 21.80 -6.88
CA LEU A 192 8.58 20.97 -7.63
C LEU A 192 7.82 19.94 -8.48
N LEU A 193 7.95 20.04 -9.80
CA LEU A 193 7.52 18.99 -10.72
C LEU A 193 8.61 17.92 -10.87
N VAL A 194 8.33 16.71 -10.39
CA VAL A 194 9.19 15.54 -10.63
C VAL A 194 8.66 14.81 -11.87
N CYS A 195 9.42 14.87 -12.96
CA CYS A 195 9.07 14.28 -14.25
C CYS A 195 9.83 12.97 -14.46
N GLY A 196 9.16 11.83 -14.28
CA GLY A 196 9.76 10.50 -14.38
C GLY A 196 8.72 9.38 -14.28
N ILE A 197 9.10 8.14 -14.61
CA ILE A 197 8.24 6.95 -14.51
C ILE A 197 9.02 5.74 -13.96
N GLY A 198 8.31 4.76 -13.41
CA GLY A 198 8.90 3.53 -12.87
C GLY A 198 9.84 3.84 -11.71
N GLY A 199 11.09 3.40 -11.80
CA GLY A 199 12.12 3.67 -10.79
C GLY A 199 12.46 5.15 -10.60
N SER A 200 12.24 5.97 -11.64
CA SER A 200 12.40 7.43 -11.59
C SER A 200 11.23 8.17 -10.93
N TYR A 201 10.27 7.44 -10.36
CA TYR A 201 9.01 7.97 -9.82
C TYR A 201 8.63 7.32 -8.49
N LEU A 202 8.51 5.99 -8.46
CA LEU A 202 7.94 5.30 -7.30
C LEU A 202 8.78 5.45 -6.04
N GLY A 203 10.11 5.37 -6.14
CA GLY A 203 10.98 5.43 -4.95
C GLY A 203 10.89 6.76 -4.20
N SER A 204 10.98 7.89 -4.90
CA SER A 204 10.85 9.21 -4.28
C SER A 204 9.44 9.44 -3.75
N ARG A 205 8.41 9.06 -4.51
CA ARG A 205 7.02 9.19 -4.06
C ARG A 205 6.72 8.35 -2.82
N ALA A 206 7.19 7.11 -2.79
CA ALA A 206 7.03 6.23 -1.64
C ALA A 206 7.66 6.81 -0.38
N ALA A 207 8.91 7.30 -0.47
CA ALA A 207 9.59 7.91 0.67
C ALA A 207 8.90 9.20 1.16
N ILE A 208 8.46 10.06 0.23
CA ILE A 208 7.78 11.31 0.56
C ILE A 208 6.43 11.03 1.24
N GLU A 209 5.56 10.22 0.62
CA GLU A 209 4.23 9.94 1.15
C GLU A 209 4.29 9.11 2.45
N MET A 210 5.28 8.22 2.60
CA MET A 210 5.48 7.47 3.84
C MET A 210 5.75 8.39 5.04
N ILE A 211 6.52 9.46 4.85
CA ILE A 211 6.96 10.35 5.93
C ILE A 211 5.96 11.48 6.16
N GLN A 212 5.46 12.10 5.09
CA GLN A 212 4.60 13.29 5.19
C GLN A 212 3.11 12.96 5.16
N GLY A 213 2.75 11.78 4.65
CA GLY A 213 1.37 11.42 4.42
C GLY A 213 0.72 12.14 3.22
N PRO A 214 -0.60 11.96 3.05
CA PRO A 214 -1.35 12.53 1.94
C PRO A 214 -1.63 14.04 2.07
N LEU A 215 -1.42 14.62 3.25
CA LEU A 215 -1.69 16.02 3.58
C LEU A 215 -0.45 16.65 4.21
N ALA A 216 0.64 16.71 3.44
CA ALA A 216 1.87 17.37 3.88
C ALA A 216 1.62 18.84 4.23
N ASP A 217 2.10 19.27 5.40
CA ASP A 217 2.13 20.68 5.84
C ASP A 217 3.53 21.23 5.54
N ASP A 218 3.83 21.46 4.25
CA ASP A 218 5.10 22.00 3.76
C ASP A 218 4.81 23.12 2.73
N ASP A 219 5.65 24.14 2.72
CA ASP A 219 5.58 25.28 1.79
C ASP A 219 5.85 24.86 0.34
N LEU A 220 6.65 23.80 0.12
CA LEU A 220 6.94 23.26 -1.21
C LEU A 220 6.07 22.05 -1.51
N GLU A 221 5.23 22.17 -2.54
CA GLU A 221 4.42 21.07 -3.05
C GLU A 221 5.21 20.20 -4.05
N ILE A 222 5.22 18.89 -3.88
CA ILE A 222 5.88 17.95 -4.80
C ILE A 222 4.82 17.28 -5.68
N LEU A 223 4.86 17.54 -6.99
CA LEU A 223 3.95 16.92 -7.96
C LEU A 223 4.69 15.99 -8.90
N PHE A 224 4.11 14.82 -9.15
CA PHE A 224 4.65 13.84 -10.08
C PHE A 224 3.93 13.87 -11.42
N VAL A 225 4.70 13.97 -12.50
CA VAL A 225 4.23 14.05 -13.88
C VAL A 225 5.12 13.21 -14.80
N GLY A 226 4.70 12.99 -16.04
CA GLY A 226 5.47 12.18 -16.99
C GLY A 226 5.56 10.69 -16.63
N ASN A 227 4.69 10.25 -15.72
CA ASN A 227 4.45 8.86 -15.32
C ASN A 227 3.23 8.23 -15.99
N THR A 228 2.50 8.98 -16.82
CA THR A 228 1.34 8.52 -17.61
C THR A 228 1.30 9.25 -18.97
N PHE A 229 0.42 8.83 -19.87
CA PHE A 229 0.10 9.53 -21.11
C PHE A 229 -1.16 10.42 -21.01
N SER A 230 -1.64 10.70 -19.80
CA SER A 230 -2.89 11.43 -19.62
C SER A 230 -2.73 12.91 -19.96
N SER A 231 -3.18 13.31 -21.15
CA SER A 231 -3.23 14.72 -21.56
C SER A 231 -4.07 15.57 -20.61
N THR A 232 -5.13 14.99 -20.05
CA THR A 232 -6.00 15.66 -19.07
C THR A 232 -5.25 15.95 -17.77
N GLN A 233 -4.50 14.97 -17.25
CA GLN A 233 -3.69 15.16 -16.05
C GLN A 233 -2.63 16.25 -16.28
N LEU A 234 -1.92 16.18 -17.40
CA LEU A 234 -0.87 17.15 -17.72
C LEU A 234 -1.46 18.56 -17.88
N ALA A 235 -2.53 18.72 -18.65
CA ALA A 235 -3.18 20.02 -18.85
C ALA A 235 -3.69 20.62 -17.52
N ARG A 236 -4.31 19.80 -16.65
CA ARG A 236 -4.74 20.25 -15.32
C ARG A 236 -3.57 20.63 -14.42
N THR A 237 -2.47 19.88 -14.50
CA THR A 237 -1.27 20.21 -13.72
C THR A 237 -0.70 21.55 -14.16
N LEU A 238 -0.58 21.80 -15.48
CA LEU A 238 -0.10 23.08 -16.01
C LEU A 238 -1.04 24.25 -15.63
N ASP A 239 -2.36 24.05 -15.68
CA ASP A 239 -3.33 25.07 -15.26
C ASP A 239 -3.25 25.36 -13.76
N TYR A 240 -3.02 24.34 -12.93
CA TYR A 240 -2.89 24.47 -11.48
C TYR A 240 -1.61 25.23 -11.06
N ILE A 241 -0.49 25.01 -11.74
CA ILE A 241 0.79 25.64 -11.39
C ILE A 241 1.04 26.97 -12.10
N LYS A 242 0.17 27.41 -13.03
CA LYS A 242 0.42 28.57 -13.90
C LYS A 242 0.73 29.86 -13.13
N ASP A 243 0.12 30.04 -11.97
CA ASP A 243 0.25 31.22 -11.11
C ASP A 243 1.22 31.00 -9.93
N LYS A 244 1.88 29.84 -9.85
CA LYS A 244 2.83 29.45 -8.80
C LYS A 244 4.29 29.54 -9.26
N GLU A 245 5.23 29.75 -8.36
CA GLU A 245 6.65 29.59 -8.66
C GLU A 245 7.01 28.11 -8.81
N VAL A 246 7.74 27.74 -9.86
CA VAL A 246 7.92 26.33 -10.27
C VAL A 246 9.41 26.01 -10.43
N ALA A 247 9.78 24.81 -9.97
CA ALA A 247 11.01 24.11 -10.33
C ALA A 247 10.67 22.76 -10.97
N VAL A 248 11.58 22.20 -11.76
CA VAL A 248 11.39 20.93 -12.47
C VAL A 248 12.59 20.03 -12.26
N ASN A 249 12.39 18.80 -11.80
CA ASN A 249 13.40 17.75 -11.85
C ASN A 249 12.97 16.68 -12.87
N VAL A 250 13.65 16.63 -14.02
CA VAL A 250 13.42 15.60 -15.05
C VAL A 250 14.38 14.44 -14.84
N ILE A 251 13.84 13.22 -14.71
CA ILE A 251 14.58 12.03 -14.33
C ILE A 251 14.40 10.93 -15.37
N SER A 252 15.43 10.70 -16.19
CA SER A 252 15.41 9.64 -17.21
C SER A 252 16.81 9.27 -17.67
N LYS A 253 17.29 8.06 -17.33
CA LYS A 253 18.64 7.58 -17.69
C LYS A 253 18.93 7.68 -19.19
N SER A 254 18.03 7.18 -20.04
CA SER A 254 18.23 7.23 -21.50
C SER A 254 17.84 8.57 -22.13
N GLY A 255 17.04 9.39 -21.43
CA GLY A 255 16.33 10.53 -22.02
C GLY A 255 15.30 10.17 -23.12
N THR A 256 15.03 8.88 -23.36
CA THR A 256 14.13 8.40 -24.44
C THR A 256 12.84 7.76 -23.92
N THR A 257 12.67 7.62 -22.61
CA THR A 257 11.42 7.14 -22.01
C THR A 257 10.26 8.02 -22.47
N THR A 258 9.29 7.43 -23.16
CA THR A 258 8.37 8.18 -24.03
C THR A 258 7.45 9.09 -23.22
N GLU A 259 6.91 8.60 -22.11
CA GLU A 259 6.06 9.33 -21.15
C GLU A 259 6.78 10.56 -20.64
N THR A 260 8.00 10.36 -20.12
CA THR A 260 8.81 11.40 -19.51
C THR A 260 9.29 12.42 -20.55
N ALA A 261 9.77 11.96 -21.72
CA ALA A 261 10.24 12.84 -22.77
C ALA A 261 9.12 13.71 -23.36
N LEU A 262 7.92 13.16 -23.52
CA LEU A 262 6.75 13.90 -24.00
C LEU A 262 6.33 14.96 -22.96
N ALA A 263 6.15 14.56 -21.70
CA ALA A 263 5.77 15.48 -20.63
C ALA A 263 6.83 16.59 -20.45
N PHE A 264 8.12 16.24 -20.45
CA PHE A 264 9.19 17.21 -20.30
C PHE A 264 9.27 18.20 -21.47
N ARG A 265 8.99 17.79 -22.71
CA ARG A 265 8.91 18.73 -23.83
C ARG A 265 7.88 19.82 -23.60
N ILE A 266 6.70 19.45 -23.12
CA ILE A 266 5.59 20.37 -22.86
C ILE A 266 5.90 21.24 -21.62
N ILE A 267 6.40 20.63 -20.54
CA ILE A 267 6.76 21.34 -19.30
C ILE A 267 7.90 22.32 -19.55
N ARG A 268 8.94 21.94 -20.31
CA ARG A 268 10.04 22.83 -20.65
C ARG A 268 9.55 24.04 -21.45
N GLN A 269 8.65 23.82 -22.41
CA GLN A 269 8.04 24.93 -23.16
C GLN A 269 7.28 25.87 -22.20
N PHE A 270 6.48 25.33 -21.29
CA PHE A 270 5.80 26.12 -20.26
C PHE A 270 6.79 26.93 -19.39
N MET A 271 7.89 26.31 -18.95
CA MET A 271 8.93 27.00 -18.18
C MET A 271 9.57 28.15 -18.98
N GLU A 272 9.94 27.88 -20.25
CA GLU A 272 10.57 28.86 -21.13
C GLU A 272 9.61 30.03 -21.47
N GLU A 273 8.31 29.76 -21.63
CA GLU A 273 7.29 30.79 -21.82
C GLU A 273 7.07 31.64 -20.55
N LYS A 274 7.16 31.02 -19.36
CA LYS A 274 6.94 31.70 -18.08
C LYS A 274 8.14 32.52 -17.61
N TYR A 275 9.34 31.97 -17.71
CA TYR A 275 10.56 32.55 -17.10
C TYR A 275 11.59 33.01 -18.13
N GLY A 276 11.46 32.63 -19.40
CA GLY A 276 12.52 32.76 -20.39
C GLY A 276 13.59 31.67 -20.25
N GLU A 277 14.46 31.52 -21.25
CA GLU A 277 15.42 30.40 -21.31
C GLU A 277 16.44 30.42 -20.17
N GLU A 278 17.01 31.59 -19.83
CA GLU A 278 18.09 31.70 -18.85
C GLU A 278 17.61 31.36 -17.43
N GLU A 279 16.44 31.86 -17.04
CA GLU A 279 15.87 31.59 -15.72
C GLU A 279 15.30 30.18 -15.64
N SER A 280 14.72 29.67 -16.73
CA SER A 280 14.32 28.26 -16.81
C SER A 280 15.48 27.32 -16.57
N ALA A 281 16.68 27.66 -17.07
CA ALA A 281 17.86 26.83 -16.86
C ALA A 281 18.28 26.70 -15.39
N LYS A 282 18.01 27.71 -14.56
CA LYS A 282 18.26 27.71 -13.12
C LYS A 282 17.20 26.96 -12.31
N ARG A 283 16.04 26.69 -12.94
CA ARG A 283 14.87 26.03 -12.33
C ARG A 283 14.66 24.59 -12.81
N ILE A 284 15.37 24.17 -13.86
CA ILE A 284 15.30 22.81 -14.40
C ILE A 284 16.57 22.04 -14.00
N TYR A 285 16.35 20.92 -13.32
CA TYR A 285 17.35 19.96 -12.90
C TYR A 285 17.18 18.68 -13.70
N ALA A 286 18.27 18.09 -14.17
CA ALA A 286 18.25 16.86 -14.98
C ALA A 286 19.01 15.73 -14.29
N THR A 287 18.30 14.68 -13.90
CA THR A 287 18.89 13.46 -13.34
C THR A 287 18.92 12.39 -14.43
N THR A 288 20.10 12.10 -14.97
CA THR A 288 20.28 11.31 -16.20
C THR A 288 21.60 10.53 -16.19
N ASP A 289 21.86 9.72 -17.22
CA ASP A 289 23.18 9.13 -17.45
C ASP A 289 24.28 10.21 -17.49
N LYS A 290 25.49 9.85 -17.00
CA LYS A 290 26.63 10.75 -16.90
C LYS A 290 27.04 11.34 -18.26
N GLU A 291 26.93 10.57 -19.34
CA GLU A 291 27.45 10.96 -20.65
C GLU A 291 26.52 10.57 -21.82
N LYS A 292 25.72 9.52 -21.67
CA LYS A 292 24.91 8.93 -22.74
C LYS A 292 23.47 9.47 -22.74
N GLY A 293 22.70 9.05 -23.74
CA GLY A 293 21.27 9.36 -23.84
C GLY A 293 20.97 10.73 -24.46
N LEU A 294 19.68 11.07 -24.54
CA LEU A 294 19.22 12.32 -25.17
C LEU A 294 19.08 13.48 -24.19
N LEU A 295 18.88 13.19 -22.90
CA LEU A 295 18.65 14.21 -21.89
C LEU A 295 19.96 14.91 -21.48
N LYS A 296 21.09 14.18 -21.42
CA LYS A 296 22.38 14.76 -21.05
C LYS A 296 22.87 15.84 -22.04
N PRO A 297 22.93 15.61 -23.37
CA PRO A 297 23.31 16.65 -24.32
C PRO A 297 22.36 17.85 -24.33
N LEU A 298 21.07 17.62 -24.08
CA LEU A 298 20.09 18.69 -23.95
C LEU A 298 20.36 19.55 -22.72
N ALA A 299 20.61 18.91 -21.58
CA ALA A 299 20.96 19.59 -20.33
C ALA A 299 22.23 20.42 -20.49
N ASP A 300 23.28 19.88 -21.12
CA ASP A 300 24.52 20.60 -21.40
C ASP A 300 24.30 21.81 -22.29
N LYS A 301 23.52 21.64 -23.37
CA LYS A 301 23.19 22.73 -24.29
C LYS A 301 22.39 23.84 -23.61
N LYS A 302 21.48 23.49 -22.69
CA LYS A 302 20.60 24.43 -22.01
C LYS A 302 21.17 24.96 -20.69
N GLY A 303 22.27 24.40 -20.20
CA GLY A 303 22.88 24.80 -18.94
C GLY A 303 22.10 24.35 -17.71
N TYR A 304 21.36 23.23 -17.79
CA TYR A 304 20.68 22.66 -16.63
C TYR A 304 21.68 22.05 -15.66
N GLU A 305 21.44 22.17 -14.37
CA GLU A 305 22.21 21.42 -13.39
C GLU A 305 21.90 19.93 -13.50
N THR A 306 22.95 19.10 -13.59
CA THR A 306 22.81 17.66 -13.79
C THR A 306 23.24 16.83 -12.59
N PHE A 307 22.53 15.72 -12.38
CA PHE A 307 22.87 14.65 -11.45
C PHE A 307 22.93 13.31 -12.15
N VAL A 308 23.76 12.39 -11.64
CA VAL A 308 24.05 11.13 -12.32
C VAL A 308 23.15 10.00 -11.83
N ILE A 309 22.64 9.21 -12.77
CA ILE A 309 22.10 7.88 -12.52
C ILE A 309 23.23 6.86 -12.80
N PRO A 310 23.75 6.16 -11.78
CA PRO A 310 24.87 5.25 -11.97
C PRO A 310 24.59 4.16 -13.01
N ASP A 311 25.63 3.81 -13.78
CA ASP A 311 25.51 2.84 -14.87
C ASP A 311 25.12 1.45 -14.36
N ASP A 312 25.65 1.07 -13.20
CA ASP A 312 25.48 -0.21 -12.53
C ASP A 312 24.35 -0.23 -11.48
N ILE A 313 23.48 0.78 -11.45
CA ILE A 313 22.26 0.78 -10.65
C ILE A 313 21.04 0.79 -11.56
N GLY A 314 20.26 -0.29 -11.49
CA GLY A 314 18.99 -0.39 -12.20
C GLY A 314 17.94 0.56 -11.62
N GLY A 315 17.04 1.09 -12.46
CA GLY A 315 16.11 2.15 -12.06
C GLY A 315 15.28 1.82 -10.80
N ARG A 316 14.79 0.59 -10.65
CA ARG A 316 14.02 0.17 -9.46
C ARG A 316 14.82 0.13 -8.15
N PHE A 317 16.15 0.19 -8.21
CA PHE A 317 17.07 0.25 -7.06
C PHE A 317 17.68 1.65 -6.86
N SER A 318 17.25 2.64 -7.65
CA SER A 318 17.92 3.96 -7.71
C SER A 318 17.41 4.99 -6.70
N VAL A 319 16.47 4.63 -5.80
CA VAL A 319 15.90 5.59 -4.83
C VAL A 319 16.96 6.22 -3.91
N ILE A 320 18.03 5.49 -3.61
CA ILE A 320 19.15 5.95 -2.77
C ILE A 320 20.20 6.78 -3.54
N THR A 321 19.99 7.02 -4.83
CA THR A 321 20.84 7.89 -5.67
C THR A 321 20.15 9.25 -5.88
N PRO A 322 20.73 10.21 -6.63
CA PRO A 322 20.05 11.48 -6.91
C PRO A 322 18.63 11.37 -7.48
N VAL A 323 18.28 10.21 -8.07
CA VAL A 323 16.91 9.90 -8.54
C VAL A 323 15.88 10.08 -7.42
N GLY A 324 16.12 9.49 -6.25
CA GLY A 324 15.23 9.65 -5.10
C GLY A 324 15.65 10.79 -4.18
N LEU A 325 16.95 10.95 -3.95
CA LEU A 325 17.47 11.86 -2.92
C LEU A 325 17.14 13.32 -3.20
N LEU A 326 17.15 13.78 -4.46
CA LEU A 326 16.83 15.18 -4.76
C LEU A 326 15.36 15.53 -4.47
N PRO A 327 14.36 14.79 -4.99
CA PRO A 327 12.97 15.01 -4.60
C PRO A 327 12.71 14.87 -3.10
N ILE A 328 13.31 13.87 -2.44
CA ILE A 328 13.12 13.63 -1.00
C ILE A 328 13.67 14.80 -0.18
N ALA A 329 14.90 15.25 -0.48
CA ALA A 329 15.50 16.40 0.20
C ALA A 329 14.72 17.70 -0.08
N ALA A 330 14.22 17.89 -1.31
CA ALA A 330 13.40 19.06 -1.66
C ALA A 330 12.09 19.07 -0.85
N ALA A 331 11.49 17.91 -0.60
CA ALA A 331 10.34 17.73 0.29
C ALA A 331 10.69 17.98 1.79
N GLY A 332 11.89 18.46 2.13
CA GLY A 332 12.24 18.78 3.52
C GLY A 332 12.58 17.56 4.37
N ILE A 333 12.70 16.38 3.77
CA ILE A 333 13.05 15.14 4.47
C ILE A 333 14.56 15.06 4.64
N ASP A 334 15.00 14.64 5.83
CA ASP A 334 16.41 14.47 6.16
C ASP A 334 17.01 13.26 5.42
N ILE A 335 17.68 13.54 4.31
CA ILE A 335 18.37 12.51 3.52
C ILE A 335 19.69 12.03 4.16
N ASP A 336 20.26 12.75 5.13
CA ASP A 336 21.42 12.27 5.89
C ASP A 336 20.95 11.14 6.85
N ALA A 337 19.79 11.32 7.50
CA ALA A 337 19.15 10.28 8.31
C ALA A 337 18.72 9.06 7.46
N LEU A 338 18.16 9.30 6.27
CA LEU A 338 17.82 8.22 5.33
C LEU A 338 19.07 7.42 4.95
N MET A 339 20.14 8.09 4.51
CA MET A 339 21.39 7.40 4.11
C MET A 339 22.08 6.72 5.29
N LYS A 340 21.93 7.23 6.52
CA LYS A 340 22.34 6.52 7.74
C LYS A 340 21.58 5.21 7.89
N GLY A 341 20.26 5.20 7.76
CA GLY A 341 19.46 3.97 7.80
C GLY A 341 19.83 2.97 6.71
N VAL A 342 20.11 3.44 5.48
CA VAL A 342 20.62 2.58 4.41
C VAL A 342 21.98 1.97 4.79
N LYS A 343 22.89 2.76 5.36
CA LYS A 343 24.20 2.30 5.82
C LYS A 343 24.10 1.25 6.92
N ASP A 344 23.26 1.50 7.92
CA ASP A 344 23.02 0.56 9.02
C ASP A 344 22.49 -0.78 8.44
N ALA A 345 21.49 -0.72 7.56
CA ALA A 345 20.95 -1.89 6.85
C ALA A 345 21.99 -2.65 6.03
N THR A 346 22.85 -1.92 5.31
CA THR A 346 23.89 -2.53 4.47
C THR A 346 24.83 -3.37 5.31
N TYR A 347 25.25 -2.91 6.49
CA TYR A 347 26.17 -3.69 7.33
C TYR A 347 25.47 -4.76 8.15
N ASP A 348 24.30 -4.46 8.73
CA ASP A 348 23.53 -5.44 9.51
C ASP A 348 23.15 -6.66 8.67
N PHE A 349 22.84 -6.45 7.38
CA PHE A 349 22.47 -7.53 6.47
C PHE A 349 23.65 -8.05 5.62
N ASN A 350 24.88 -7.60 5.89
CA ASN A 350 26.09 -8.14 5.23
C ASN A 350 26.63 -9.37 5.97
N THR A 351 25.78 -10.37 6.12
CA THR A 351 26.12 -11.68 6.66
C THR A 351 25.45 -12.75 5.83
N ASP A 352 26.11 -13.88 5.65
CA ASP A 352 25.53 -15.06 5.01
C ASP A 352 24.85 -16.00 6.02
N ASP A 353 24.99 -15.75 7.31
CA ASP A 353 24.23 -16.44 8.35
C ASP A 353 22.74 -16.13 8.21
N LEU A 354 21.96 -17.15 7.83
CA LEU A 354 20.54 -17.03 7.56
C LEU A 354 19.74 -16.71 8.83
N ALA A 355 20.21 -17.11 10.02
CA ALA A 355 19.50 -16.81 11.27
C ALA A 355 19.57 -15.32 11.63
N GLU A 356 20.64 -14.64 11.21
CA GLU A 356 20.91 -13.24 11.54
C GLU A 356 20.54 -12.27 10.41
N ASN A 357 20.11 -12.78 9.24
CA ASN A 357 19.81 -11.97 8.07
C ASN A 357 18.31 -11.98 7.73
N PRO A 358 17.49 -11.02 8.23
CA PRO A 358 16.06 -10.99 7.98
C PRO A 358 15.72 -10.83 6.49
N ALA A 359 16.58 -10.19 5.68
CA ALA A 359 16.36 -10.08 4.24
C ALA A 359 16.45 -11.45 3.55
N TYR A 360 17.41 -12.30 3.95
CA TYR A 360 17.50 -13.67 3.44
C TYR A 360 16.43 -14.59 4.01
N VAL A 361 16.05 -14.44 5.29
CA VAL A 361 14.90 -15.15 5.88
C VAL A 361 13.63 -14.90 5.07
N TYR A 362 13.34 -13.62 4.77
CA TYR A 362 12.21 -13.25 3.92
C TYR A 362 12.32 -13.84 2.50
N ALA A 363 13.49 -13.78 1.87
CA ALA A 363 13.71 -14.33 0.53
C ALA A 363 13.45 -15.85 0.47
N VAL A 364 13.95 -16.61 1.45
CA VAL A 364 13.76 -18.06 1.55
C VAL A 364 12.31 -18.40 1.86
N ALA A 365 11.67 -17.72 2.81
CA ALA A 365 10.28 -17.97 3.19
C ALA A 365 9.33 -17.84 1.99
N ARG A 366 9.49 -16.80 1.17
CA ARG A 366 8.70 -16.62 -0.06
C ARG A 366 8.94 -17.73 -1.07
N ARG A 367 10.19 -18.18 -1.20
CA ARG A 367 10.54 -19.27 -2.12
C ARG A 367 9.93 -20.60 -1.68
N ILE A 368 9.88 -20.86 -0.38
CA ILE A 368 9.19 -22.02 0.20
C ILE A 368 7.69 -21.95 -0.09
N LEU A 369 7.05 -20.79 0.13
CA LEU A 369 5.62 -20.59 -0.17
C LEU A 369 5.31 -20.77 -1.66
N GLU A 370 6.17 -20.29 -2.54
CA GLU A 370 6.05 -20.50 -3.99
C GLU A 370 6.09 -22.00 -4.34
N LYS A 371 7.02 -22.76 -3.75
CA LYS A 371 7.09 -24.23 -3.92
C LYS A 371 5.84 -24.95 -3.42
N GLN A 372 5.21 -24.44 -2.36
CA GLN A 372 3.92 -24.93 -1.85
C GLN A 372 2.71 -24.49 -2.71
N GLY A 373 2.95 -23.84 -3.85
CA GLY A 373 1.90 -23.43 -4.79
C GLY A 373 1.24 -22.09 -4.47
N LYS A 374 1.82 -21.27 -3.59
CA LYS A 374 1.39 -19.87 -3.41
C LYS A 374 1.97 -19.02 -4.54
N VAL A 375 1.13 -18.69 -5.52
CA VAL A 375 1.54 -17.99 -6.76
C VAL A 375 1.43 -16.45 -6.67
N ALA A 376 0.92 -15.94 -5.56
CA ALA A 376 0.72 -14.51 -5.34
C ALA A 376 1.13 -14.15 -3.91
N GLU A 377 1.78 -13.00 -3.77
CA GLU A 377 2.13 -12.39 -2.50
C GLU A 377 1.47 -11.02 -2.43
N MET A 378 0.86 -10.72 -1.29
CA MET A 378 0.23 -9.44 -1.04
C MET A 378 1.03 -8.71 0.02
N PHE A 379 1.66 -7.60 -0.36
CA PHE A 379 2.17 -6.64 0.61
C PHE A 379 0.97 -5.88 1.20
N VAL A 380 0.81 -5.93 2.53
CA VAL A 380 -0.31 -5.30 3.24
C VAL A 380 0.27 -4.39 4.30
N SER A 381 -0.10 -3.11 4.24
CA SER A 381 0.16 -2.12 5.27
C SER A 381 -1.14 -1.71 5.93
N TYR A 382 -1.04 -1.27 7.19
CA TYR A 382 -2.19 -0.75 7.96
C TYR A 382 -2.20 0.78 8.02
N GLU A 383 -1.20 1.42 7.40
CA GLU A 383 -1.03 2.87 7.39
C GLU A 383 -1.19 3.38 5.95
N PRO A 384 -2.17 4.26 5.65
CA PRO A 384 -2.36 4.82 4.32
C PRO A 384 -1.12 5.50 3.72
N HIS A 385 -0.21 6.01 4.56
CA HIS A 385 1.05 6.62 4.10
C HIS A 385 1.97 5.63 3.36
N LEU A 386 1.80 4.33 3.60
CA LEU A 386 2.58 3.26 2.97
C LEU A 386 1.97 2.76 1.65
N LEU A 387 1.01 3.48 1.06
CA LEU A 387 0.33 3.05 -0.18
C LEU A 387 1.28 2.83 -1.37
N PHE A 388 2.38 3.59 -1.43
CA PHE A 388 3.34 3.55 -2.54
C PHE A 388 4.57 2.66 -2.28
N VAL A 389 4.61 1.98 -1.12
CA VAL A 389 5.71 1.08 -0.73
C VAL A 389 5.54 -0.31 -1.33
#